data_AF-A0A512M2J5-F1
#
_entry.id   AF-A0A512M2J5-F1
#
_cell.length_a   1.000
_cell.length_b   1.000
_cell.length_c   1.000
_cell.angle_alpha   90.00
_cell.angle_beta   90.00
_cell.angle_gamma   90.00
#
_symmetry.space_group_name_H-M   'P 1'
#
loop_
_entity.id
_entity.type
_entity.pdbx_description
1 polymer ?
#
loop_
_entity_poly.entity_id
_entity_poly.type
_entity_poly.pdbx_seq_one_letter_code
_entity_poly.pdbx_strand_id
1 'polypeptide(L)'
;MKTARLSQIIARCGKPDLHLVLVDPKKDRALQAAVKAHKVMTLRQNLKGTQADRGIVGFDPGPSRQYLIFPKSLKPFQDRDVVGIHYDLFSEEPVRPPPAVRPVKKKTRTATRPHPPKPPRPNKKAAKEKPARAAAHEPPAKEKILPFKQEKTKKAEEPPKHKDPPEVAAMKTQIKRAITALKQGKQVAAFHVLQRIVGEG
;
A
#
# COMPACT_ATOMS: atom_id res chain seq x y z
N MET A 1 8.98 20.30 8.26
CA MET A 1 8.94 19.15 7.32
C MET A 1 8.78 19.66 5.91
N LYS A 2 9.47 19.07 4.92
CA LYS A 2 9.32 19.46 3.51
C LYS A 2 8.14 18.71 2.91
N THR A 3 7.22 19.44 2.29
CA THR A 3 6.03 18.86 1.65
C THR A 3 6.08 19.08 0.15
N ALA A 4 5.45 18.19 -0.61
CA ALA A 4 5.22 18.33 -2.04
C ALA A 4 3.75 18.04 -2.34
N ARG A 5 3.15 18.76 -3.30
CA ARG A 5 1.79 18.45 -3.74
C ARG A 5 1.82 17.33 -4.77
N LEU A 6 0.84 16.43 -4.74
CA LEU A 6 0.74 15.32 -5.72
C LEU A 6 0.79 15.84 -7.17
N SER A 7 0.08 16.93 -7.46
CA SER A 7 0.07 17.56 -8.79
C SER A 7 1.47 17.93 -9.30
N GLN A 8 2.35 18.41 -8.41
CA GLN A 8 3.74 18.74 -8.76
C GLN A 8 4.56 17.49 -9.08
N ILE A 9 4.29 16.38 -8.39
CA ILE A 9 4.95 15.10 -8.65
C ILE A 9 4.49 14.56 -9.99
N ILE A 10 3.19 14.58 -10.28
CA ILE A 10 2.63 14.13 -11.54
C ILE A 10 3.19 14.93 -12.73
N ALA A 11 3.29 16.26 -12.57
CA ALA A 11 3.85 17.12 -13.62
C ALA A 11 5.31 16.75 -13.99
N ARG A 12 6.12 16.29 -13.03
CA ARG A 12 7.52 15.93 -13.27
C ARG A 12 7.70 14.45 -13.61
N CYS A 13 7.01 13.57 -12.88
CA CYS A 13 7.20 12.13 -12.89
C CYS A 13 6.19 11.37 -13.77
N GLY A 14 5.14 12.04 -14.24
CA GLY A 14 4.05 11.45 -15.02
C GLY A 14 2.89 10.96 -14.16
N LYS A 15 1.79 10.56 -14.82
CA LYS A 15 0.63 9.99 -14.15
C LYS A 15 0.98 8.62 -13.56
N PRO A 16 0.70 8.38 -12.27
CA PRO A 16 0.92 7.08 -11.67
C PRO A 16 -0.22 6.12 -12.00
N ASP A 17 0.10 4.84 -11.98
CA ASP A 17 -0.84 3.73 -12.02
C ASP A 17 -1.12 3.21 -10.61
N LEU A 18 -2.38 2.86 -10.32
CA LEU A 18 -2.80 2.34 -9.03
C LEU A 18 -2.54 0.84 -8.98
N HIS A 19 -1.53 0.44 -8.21
CA HIS A 19 -1.14 -0.95 -8.08
C HIS A 19 -1.85 -1.63 -6.91
N LEU A 20 -2.76 -2.55 -7.24
CA LEU A 20 -3.45 -3.38 -6.27
C LEU A 20 -2.57 -4.55 -5.84
N VAL A 21 -2.22 -4.58 -4.55
CA VAL A 21 -1.40 -5.66 -3.97
C VAL A 21 -2.29 -6.84 -3.64
N LEU A 22 -2.50 -7.70 -4.63
CA LEU A 22 -3.30 -8.94 -4.52
C LEU A 22 -2.53 -10.11 -3.90
N VAL A 23 -1.20 -10.02 -3.88
CA VAL A 23 -0.28 -11.03 -3.36
C VAL A 23 0.64 -10.34 -2.36
N ASP A 24 1.28 -11.08 -1.45
CA ASP A 24 2.29 -10.52 -0.56
C ASP A 24 3.23 -9.54 -1.30
N PRO A 25 3.43 -8.30 -0.82
CA PRO A 25 4.31 -7.33 -1.49
C PRO A 25 5.75 -7.84 -1.68
N LYS A 26 6.16 -8.83 -0.88
CA LYS A 26 7.45 -9.52 -0.97
C LYS A 26 7.53 -10.56 -2.11
N LYS A 27 6.39 -11.02 -2.63
CA LYS A 27 6.31 -11.96 -3.75
C LYS A 27 5.94 -11.26 -5.06
N ASP A 28 5.42 -10.04 -4.98
CA ASP A 28 5.11 -9.22 -6.14
C ASP A 28 6.38 -8.69 -6.83
N ARG A 29 6.73 -9.31 -7.96
CA ARG A 29 7.89 -8.93 -8.77
C ARG A 29 7.74 -7.55 -9.40
N ALA A 30 6.53 -7.15 -9.80
CA ALA A 30 6.29 -5.87 -10.46
C ALA A 30 6.48 -4.72 -9.47
N LEU A 31 5.86 -4.84 -8.30
CA LEU A 31 6.02 -3.88 -7.22
C LEU A 31 7.49 -3.79 -6.79
N GLN A 32 8.16 -4.92 -6.56
CA GLN A 32 9.58 -4.89 -6.16
C GLN A 32 10.51 -4.26 -7.20
N ALA A 33 10.28 -4.49 -8.49
CA ALA A 33 11.03 -3.83 -9.55
C ALA A 33 10.82 -2.31 -9.49
N ALA A 34 9.59 -1.86 -9.27
CA ALA A 34 9.27 -0.44 -9.11
C ALA A 34 9.89 0.15 -7.83
N VAL A 35 9.92 -0.58 -6.71
CA VAL A 35 10.58 -0.16 -5.46
C VAL A 35 12.07 0.03 -5.68
N LYS A 36 12.75 -0.94 -6.31
CA LYS A 36 14.18 -0.85 -6.64
C LYS A 36 14.48 0.32 -7.59
N ALA A 37 13.55 0.65 -8.48
CA ALA A 37 13.66 1.80 -9.38
C ALA A 37 13.27 3.14 -8.73
N HIS A 38 12.88 3.16 -7.44
CA HIS A 38 12.33 4.32 -6.73
C HIS A 38 11.14 4.95 -7.47
N LYS A 39 10.26 4.12 -8.02
CA LYS A 39 9.07 4.54 -8.76
C LYS A 39 7.78 4.38 -7.96
N VAL A 40 7.87 3.91 -6.72
CA VAL A 40 6.71 3.62 -5.86
C VAL A 40 6.47 4.75 -4.88
N MET A 41 5.21 5.13 -4.75
CA MET A 41 4.71 5.97 -3.66
C MET A 41 3.64 5.18 -2.91
N THR A 42 3.63 5.30 -1.58
CA THR A 42 2.62 4.67 -0.72
C THR A 42 1.67 5.73 -0.22
N LEU A 43 0.36 5.50 -0.36
CA LEU A 43 -0.67 6.32 0.25
C LEU A 43 -1.06 5.78 1.61
N ARG A 44 -1.03 6.66 2.61
CA ARG A 44 -1.57 6.43 3.94
C ARG A 44 -2.96 7.05 4.02
N GLN A 45 -3.97 6.20 3.95
CA GLN A 45 -5.36 6.60 4.17
C GLN A 45 -5.67 6.60 5.67
N ASN A 46 -6.16 7.73 6.17
CA ASN A 46 -6.57 7.84 7.55
C ASN A 46 -8.06 7.56 7.66
N LEU A 47 -8.42 6.30 7.93
CA LEU A 47 -9.82 5.86 8.04
C LEU A 47 -10.55 6.41 9.29
N LYS A 48 -9.83 6.96 10.26
CA LYS A 48 -10.39 7.51 11.51
C LYS A 48 -10.14 9.02 11.57
N GLY A 49 -11.14 9.82 11.18
CA GLY A 49 -11.16 11.28 11.30
C GLY A 49 -11.22 12.04 9.96
N THR A 50 -11.25 13.37 10.03
CA THR A 50 -11.27 14.31 8.88
C THR A 50 -9.87 14.64 8.35
N GLN A 51 -8.84 13.90 8.77
CA GLN A 51 -7.48 14.18 8.34
C GLN A 51 -7.29 13.75 6.88
N ALA A 52 -6.79 14.67 6.06
CA ALA A 52 -6.47 14.40 4.67
C ALA A 52 -5.44 13.28 4.53
N ASP A 53 -5.56 12.53 3.44
CA ASP A 53 -4.64 11.46 3.09
C ASP A 53 -3.23 12.01 2.81
N ARG A 54 -2.22 11.24 3.22
CA ARG A 54 -0.81 11.59 3.03
C ARG A 54 -0.10 10.52 2.23
N GLY A 55 0.69 10.94 1.25
CA GLY A 55 1.57 10.05 0.51
C GLY A 55 2.99 10.09 1.06
N ILE A 56 3.65 8.94 1.06
CA ILE A 56 5.07 8.77 1.38
C ILE A 56 5.77 8.24 0.14
N VAL A 57 6.87 8.88 -0.26
CA VAL A 57 7.69 8.39 -1.36
C VAL A 57 8.46 7.15 -0.92
N GLY A 58 8.28 6.04 -1.64
CA GLY A 58 8.85 4.74 -1.30
C GLY A 58 7.78 3.71 -0.95
N PHE A 59 8.26 2.54 -0.55
CA PHE A 59 7.41 1.41 -0.15
C PHE A 59 7.30 1.36 1.38
N ASP A 60 6.08 1.56 1.87
CA ASP A 60 5.72 1.44 3.28
C ASP A 60 4.69 0.30 3.42
N PRO A 61 5.06 -0.87 3.96
CA PRO A 61 4.11 -1.94 4.21
C PRO A 61 3.22 -1.58 5.40
N GLY A 62 1.91 -1.75 5.26
CA GLY A 62 0.98 -1.53 6.36
C GLY A 62 -0.47 -1.85 6.00
N PRO A 63 -1.37 -1.92 6.99
CA PRO A 63 -2.79 -2.07 6.75
C PRO A 63 -3.36 -0.83 6.04
N SER A 64 -4.28 -1.05 5.11
CA SER A 64 -4.98 0.02 4.36
C SER A 64 -4.02 1.00 3.66
N ARG A 65 -2.97 0.44 3.03
CA ARG A 65 -2.03 1.20 2.19
C ARG A 65 -2.33 0.93 0.72
N GLN A 66 -2.29 1.98 -0.09
CA GLN A 66 -2.37 1.87 -1.54
C GLN A 66 -1.01 2.23 -2.14
N TYR A 67 -0.64 1.56 -3.23
CA TYR A 67 0.64 1.77 -3.89
C TYR A 67 0.43 2.36 -5.27
N LEU A 68 1.19 3.41 -5.57
CA LEU A 68 1.18 4.10 -6.84
C LEU A 68 2.51 3.88 -7.53
N ILE A 69 2.47 3.40 -8.78
CA ILE A 69 3.66 3.16 -9.59
C ILE A 69 3.76 4.27 -10.62
N PHE A 70 4.84 5.04 -10.55
CA PHE A 70 5.12 6.13 -11.49
C PHE A 70 5.95 5.64 -12.68
N PRO A 71 5.77 6.21 -13.88
CA PRO A 71 6.60 5.87 -15.02
C PRO A 71 8.05 6.34 -14.84
N LYS A 72 8.26 7.49 -14.19
CA LYS A 72 9.58 8.05 -13.85
C LYS A 72 9.91 7.88 -12.36
N SER A 73 11.19 8.04 -12.03
CA SER A 73 11.68 7.93 -10.65
C SER A 73 11.22 9.10 -9.77
N LEU A 74 10.93 8.80 -8.52
CA LEU A 74 10.53 9.75 -7.47
C LEU A 74 11.70 10.21 -6.60
N LYS A 75 12.95 9.86 -6.94
CA LYS A 75 14.16 10.32 -6.22
C LYS A 75 14.16 11.82 -5.85
N PRO A 76 13.74 12.75 -6.72
CA PRO A 76 13.73 14.19 -6.39
C PRO A 76 12.80 14.58 -5.22
N PHE A 77 11.85 13.70 -4.90
CA PHE A 77 10.84 13.89 -3.87
C PHE A 77 11.05 12.96 -2.66
N GLN A 78 12.20 12.27 -2.59
CA GLN A 78 12.58 11.54 -1.39
C GLN A 78 12.62 12.48 -0.18
N ASP A 79 12.25 11.94 0.98
CA ASP A 79 12.18 12.65 2.27
C ASP A 79 11.17 13.80 2.31
N ARG A 80 10.19 13.80 1.40
CA ARG A 80 9.07 14.76 1.40
C ARG A 80 7.75 14.05 1.62
N ASP A 81 6.89 14.67 2.41
CA ASP A 81 5.50 14.24 2.54
C ASP A 81 4.69 14.75 1.35
N VAL A 82 3.89 13.87 0.78
CA VAL A 82 3.00 14.20 -0.33
C VAL A 82 1.61 14.55 0.21
N VAL A 83 1.15 15.75 -0.09
CA VAL A 83 -0.14 16.29 0.37
C VAL A 83 -1.03 16.66 -0.81
N GLY A 84 -2.33 16.81 -0.57
CA GLY A 84 -3.29 17.10 -1.64
C GLY A 84 -3.42 15.94 -2.62
N ILE A 85 -3.71 14.75 -2.09
CA ILE A 85 -3.95 13.55 -2.89
C ILE A 85 -5.30 13.73 -3.62
N HIS A 86 -5.25 13.88 -4.94
CA HIS A 86 -6.41 13.89 -5.83
C HIS A 86 -6.45 12.57 -6.58
N TYR A 87 -7.46 11.75 -6.28
CA TYR A 87 -7.61 10.41 -6.84
C TYR A 87 -7.91 10.43 -8.34
N ASP A 88 -8.53 11.50 -8.85
CA ASP A 88 -8.85 11.69 -10.27
C ASP A 88 -7.61 11.81 -11.17
N LEU A 89 -6.42 12.04 -10.59
CA LEU A 89 -5.18 12.23 -11.33
C LEU A 89 -4.42 10.91 -11.58
N PHE A 90 -4.93 9.79 -11.06
CA PHE A 90 -4.36 8.48 -11.28
C PHE A 90 -4.81 7.93 -12.64
N SER A 91 -3.90 7.24 -13.33
CA SER A 91 -4.27 6.51 -14.53
C SER A 91 -4.75 5.14 -14.09
N GLU A 92 -6.06 4.88 -14.13
CA GLU A 92 -6.57 3.51 -14.10
C GLU A 92 -6.27 2.94 -15.50
N GLU A 93 -5.13 2.25 -15.67
CA GLU A 93 -4.97 1.48 -16.91
C GLU A 93 -6.03 0.36 -16.92
N PRO A 94 -6.84 0.25 -17.99
CA PRO A 94 -7.68 -0.93 -18.15
C PRO A 94 -6.76 -2.13 -18.23
N VAL A 95 -7.00 -3.11 -17.35
CA VAL A 95 -6.24 -4.37 -17.19
C VAL A 95 -5.79 -4.87 -18.56
N ARG A 96 -4.51 -4.62 -18.91
CA ARG A 96 -3.98 -5.16 -20.15
C ARG A 96 -4.00 -6.69 -20.00
N PRO A 97 -4.61 -7.44 -20.93
CA PRO A 97 -4.54 -8.88 -20.91
C PRO A 97 -3.06 -9.28 -20.91
N PRO A 98 -2.68 -10.34 -20.15
CA PRO A 98 -1.29 -10.72 -20.01
C PRO A 98 -0.67 -10.90 -21.40
N PRO A 99 0.55 -10.38 -21.64
CA PRO A 99 1.20 -10.53 -22.93
C PRO A 99 1.29 -12.02 -23.23
N ALA A 100 0.70 -12.43 -24.36
CA ALA A 100 0.77 -13.80 -24.85
C ALA A 100 2.24 -14.23 -24.77
N VAL A 101 2.50 -15.27 -23.98
CA VAL A 101 3.85 -15.77 -23.72
C VAL A 101 4.43 -16.18 -25.07
N ARG A 102 5.22 -15.31 -25.68
CA ARG A 102 6.00 -15.70 -26.85
C ARG A 102 6.92 -16.82 -26.38
N PRO A 103 6.86 -18.01 -26.98
CA PRO A 103 7.68 -19.12 -26.55
C PRO A 103 9.13 -18.68 -26.64
N VAL A 104 9.81 -18.68 -25.49
CA VAL A 104 11.25 -18.46 -25.41
C VAL A 104 11.89 -19.55 -26.26
N LYS A 105 12.40 -19.18 -27.45
CA LYS A 105 13.27 -20.04 -28.24
C LYS A 105 14.40 -20.47 -27.32
N LYS A 106 14.39 -21.74 -26.92
CA LYS A 106 15.49 -22.40 -26.22
C LYS A 106 16.73 -22.19 -27.10
N LYS A 107 17.64 -21.31 -26.68
CA LYS A 107 18.99 -21.27 -27.24
C LYS A 107 19.62 -22.62 -26.88
N THR A 108 19.77 -23.46 -27.89
CA THR A 108 20.61 -24.65 -27.89
C THR A 108 21.98 -24.24 -27.36
N ARG A 109 22.35 -24.76 -26.18
CA ARG A 109 23.71 -24.68 -25.67
C ARG A 109 24.58 -25.50 -26.61
N THR A 110 25.39 -24.83 -27.41
CA THR A 110 26.51 -25.45 -28.10
C THR A 110 27.47 -26.05 -27.06
N ALA A 111 27.77 -27.32 -27.24
CA ALA A 111 28.70 -28.06 -26.42
C ALA A 111 30.15 -27.68 -26.77
N THR A 112 31.02 -27.85 -25.76
CA THR A 112 32.48 -28.12 -25.81
C THR A 112 33.44 -27.03 -26.30
N ARG A 113 34.24 -26.50 -25.37
CA ARG A 113 35.70 -26.50 -25.45
C ARG A 113 36.32 -26.58 -24.04
N PRO A 114 37.29 -27.48 -23.79
CA PRO A 114 37.93 -27.63 -22.48
C PRO A 114 38.99 -26.54 -22.23
N HIS A 115 39.02 -26.02 -21.01
CA HIS A 115 40.05 -25.12 -20.52
C HIS A 115 41.37 -25.88 -20.27
N PRO A 116 42.55 -25.36 -20.66
CA PRO A 116 43.83 -25.91 -20.22
C PRO A 116 44.13 -25.55 -18.75
N PRO A 117 44.76 -26.45 -17.97
CA PRO A 117 45.07 -26.23 -16.56
C PRO A 117 46.22 -25.21 -16.39
N LYS A 118 46.07 -24.31 -15.41
CA LYS A 118 47.14 -23.38 -14.98
C LYS A 118 48.19 -24.11 -14.12
N PRO A 119 49.48 -23.75 -14.22
CA PRO A 119 50.55 -24.40 -13.45
C PRO A 119 50.56 -24.00 -11.96
N PRO A 120 51.13 -24.86 -11.09
CA PRO A 120 51.17 -24.66 -9.64
C PRO A 120 52.24 -23.64 -9.24
N ARG A 121 51.92 -22.74 -8.29
CA ARG A 121 52.91 -21.86 -7.64
C ARG A 121 53.46 -22.48 -6.34
N PRO A 122 54.74 -22.25 -6.01
CA PRO A 122 55.42 -22.91 -4.90
C PRO A 122 55.23 -22.20 -3.55
N ASN A 123 55.29 -23.03 -2.50
CA ASN A 123 55.27 -22.72 -1.06
C ASN A 123 56.25 -21.62 -0.62
N LYS A 124 55.87 -20.85 0.41
CA LYS A 124 56.77 -20.60 1.55
C LYS A 124 56.00 -20.36 2.86
N LYS A 125 56.48 -21.09 3.86
CA LYS A 125 56.08 -21.14 5.28
C LYS A 125 56.62 -19.93 6.05
N ALA A 126 55.91 -19.50 7.09
CA ALA A 126 56.44 -19.16 8.42
C ALA A 126 55.23 -18.84 9.32
N ALA A 127 54.83 -19.77 10.18
CA ALA A 127 55.15 -19.80 11.63
C ALA A 127 54.03 -19.12 12.44
N LYS A 128 53.18 -19.94 13.10
CA LYS A 128 53.09 -20.12 14.58
C LYS A 128 52.41 -18.89 15.22
N GLU A 129 51.28 -19.00 15.93
CA GLU A 129 51.01 -19.90 17.04
C GLU A 129 49.50 -20.25 17.18
N LYS A 130 49.26 -21.51 17.54
CA LYS A 130 48.14 -22.02 18.36
C LYS A 130 48.77 -22.38 19.72
N PRO A 131 48.08 -22.40 20.88
CA PRO A 131 46.96 -23.32 21.12
C PRO A 131 45.85 -22.81 22.11
N ALA A 132 44.59 -23.13 21.85
CA ALA A 132 43.78 -24.20 22.49
C ALA A 132 42.98 -23.75 23.73
N ARG A 133 41.65 -23.96 23.68
CA ARG A 133 40.80 -24.67 24.67
C ARG A 133 39.34 -24.52 24.21
N ALA A 134 38.76 -25.51 23.54
CA ALA A 134 37.97 -26.61 24.11
C ALA A 134 36.61 -26.17 24.69
N ALA A 135 35.55 -26.73 24.08
CA ALA A 135 34.26 -27.10 24.63
C ALA A 135 33.39 -26.03 25.33
N ALA A 136 32.20 -25.77 24.77
CA ALA A 136 30.92 -26.13 25.42
C ALA A 136 29.73 -25.63 24.59
N HIS A 137 28.79 -26.55 24.35
CA HIS A 137 27.38 -26.26 24.14
C HIS A 137 26.84 -25.37 25.26
N GLU A 138 26.00 -24.38 24.96
CA GLU A 138 24.73 -24.13 25.67
C GLU A 138 23.82 -23.15 24.89
N PRO A 139 22.49 -23.33 24.93
CA PRO A 139 21.51 -22.56 24.15
C PRO A 139 21.16 -21.20 24.78
N PRO A 140 20.84 -20.15 24.01
CA PRO A 140 20.39 -18.89 24.57
C PRO A 140 18.96 -18.97 25.11
N ALA A 141 18.89 -18.98 26.44
CA ALA A 141 18.02 -18.19 27.31
C ALA A 141 16.53 -18.00 26.95
N LYS A 142 15.71 -18.56 27.83
CA LYS A 142 14.26 -18.35 28.00
C LYS A 142 13.90 -16.86 28.05
N GLU A 143 13.02 -16.43 27.15
CA GLU A 143 12.32 -15.15 27.20
C GLU A 143 11.49 -15.07 28.49
N LYS A 144 11.83 -14.10 29.34
CA LYS A 144 11.01 -13.67 30.47
C LYS A 144 9.81 -12.92 29.92
N ILE A 145 8.68 -13.60 29.85
CA ILE A 145 7.35 -13.01 29.61
C ILE A 145 7.08 -12.03 30.75
N LEU A 146 7.10 -10.73 30.45
CA LEU A 146 6.61 -9.71 31.36
C LEU A 146 5.08 -9.81 31.41
N PRO A 147 4.44 -10.02 32.57
CA PRO A 147 2.99 -10.00 32.67
C PRO A 147 2.48 -8.59 32.36
N PHE A 148 1.70 -8.48 31.29
CA PHE A 148 1.03 -7.25 30.89
C PHE A 148 0.00 -6.88 31.96
N LYS A 149 0.30 -5.83 32.73
CA LYS A 149 -0.58 -5.28 33.75
C LYS A 149 -1.76 -4.61 33.02
N GLN A 150 -2.89 -5.32 32.95
CA GLN A 150 -4.15 -4.74 32.48
C GLN A 150 -4.64 -3.71 33.49
N GLU A 151 -4.36 -2.44 33.23
CA GLU A 151 -5.04 -1.35 33.90
C GLU A 151 -6.50 -1.34 33.44
N LYS A 152 -7.37 -1.75 34.38
CA LYS A 152 -8.82 -1.61 34.30
C LYS A 152 -9.16 -0.12 34.18
N THR A 153 -9.35 0.37 32.95
CA THR A 153 -10.08 1.61 32.74
C THR A 153 -11.56 1.36 32.96
N LYS A 154 -12.03 2.02 34.01
CA LYS A 154 -13.42 2.12 34.44
C LYS A 154 -14.27 2.77 33.34
N LYS A 155 -15.53 2.34 33.35
CA LYS A 155 -16.74 3.13 33.09
C LYS A 155 -17.08 3.39 31.62
N ALA A 156 -18.13 2.68 31.22
CA ALA A 156 -19.01 2.99 30.11
C ALA A 156 -19.28 4.50 29.99
N GLU A 157 -18.87 5.06 28.86
CA GLU A 157 -19.43 6.28 28.32
C GLU A 157 -19.99 5.91 26.95
N GLU A 158 -21.30 6.08 26.80
CA GLU A 158 -22.04 5.82 25.58
C GLU A 158 -21.42 6.58 24.40
N PRO A 159 -21.38 6.00 23.18
CA PRO A 159 -20.88 6.72 22.03
C PRO A 159 -21.75 7.99 21.80
N PRO A 160 -21.13 9.16 21.57
CA PRO A 160 -21.88 10.38 21.29
C PRO A 160 -22.71 10.15 20.04
N LYS A 161 -24.04 10.22 20.18
CA LYS A 161 -24.98 10.35 19.07
C LYS A 161 -24.54 11.55 18.25
N HIS A 162 -23.84 11.30 17.14
CA HIS A 162 -23.54 12.29 16.14
C HIS A 162 -24.91 12.74 15.60
N LYS A 163 -25.41 13.86 16.13
CA LYS A 163 -26.66 14.46 15.65
C LYS A 163 -26.36 14.86 14.22
N ASP A 164 -26.94 14.14 13.26
CA ASP A 164 -27.00 14.59 11.87
C ASP A 164 -27.45 16.07 11.88
N PRO A 165 -26.91 16.93 11.00
CA PRO A 165 -27.45 18.28 10.81
C PRO A 165 -28.99 18.19 10.68
N PRO A 166 -29.76 19.09 11.29
CA PRO A 166 -31.23 18.98 11.35
C PRO A 166 -31.86 18.81 9.95
N GLU A 167 -31.22 19.38 8.94
CA GLU A 167 -31.56 19.25 7.52
C GLU A 167 -31.45 17.81 6.98
N VAL A 168 -30.35 17.11 7.29
CA VAL A 168 -30.13 15.72 6.87
C VAL A 168 -31.10 14.76 7.57
N ALA A 169 -31.46 15.04 8.82
CA ALA A 169 -32.47 14.27 9.55
C ALA A 169 -33.88 14.41 8.95
N ALA A 170 -34.24 15.62 8.50
CA ALA A 170 -35.49 15.88 7.78
C ALA A 170 -35.54 15.13 6.45
N MET A 171 -34.46 15.18 5.66
CA MET A 171 -34.35 14.45 4.39
C MET A 171 -34.49 12.93 4.58
N LYS A 172 -33.79 12.34 5.56
CA LYS A 172 -33.93 10.90 5.87
C LYS A 172 -35.37 10.49 6.19
N THR A 173 -36.12 11.36 6.85
CA THR A 173 -37.54 11.11 7.18
C THR A 173 -38.43 11.16 5.94
N GLN A 174 -38.21 12.11 5.04
CA GLN A 174 -38.93 12.20 3.77
C GLN A 174 -38.61 11.01 2.84
N ILE A 175 -37.35 10.57 2.79
CA ILE A 175 -36.93 9.38 2.04
C ILE A 175 -37.63 8.12 2.56
N LYS A 176 -37.69 7.94 3.90
CA LYS A 176 -38.42 6.82 4.51
C LYS A 176 -39.90 6.82 4.12
N ARG A 177 -40.54 8.00 4.06
CA ARG A 177 -41.93 8.14 3.63
C ARG A 177 -42.12 7.75 2.16
N ALA A 178 -41.19 8.14 1.28
CA ALA A 178 -41.21 7.74 -0.12
C ALA A 178 -41.06 6.21 -0.28
N ILE A 179 -40.12 5.60 0.45
CA ILE A 179 -39.92 4.13 0.44
C ILE A 179 -41.19 3.39 0.89
N THR A 180 -41.86 3.88 1.95
CA THR A 180 -43.12 3.28 2.41
C THR A 180 -44.24 3.42 1.36
N ALA A 181 -44.32 4.56 0.67
CA ALA A 181 -45.26 4.74 -0.42
C ALA A 181 -44.99 3.80 -1.61
N LEU A 182 -43.72 3.56 -1.96
CA LEU A 182 -43.33 2.56 -2.97
C LEU A 182 -43.76 1.15 -2.56
N LYS A 183 -43.53 0.76 -1.30
CA LYS A 183 -43.95 -0.54 -0.77
C LYS A 183 -45.47 -0.75 -0.82
N GLN A 184 -46.24 0.34 -0.74
CA GLN A 184 -47.70 0.32 -0.85
C GLN A 184 -48.20 0.42 -2.30
N GLY A 185 -47.31 0.39 -3.30
CA GLY A 185 -47.67 0.54 -4.71
C GLY A 185 -48.03 1.98 -5.13
N LYS A 186 -47.87 2.98 -4.25
CA LYS A 186 -48.17 4.39 -4.51
C LYS A 186 -46.97 5.09 -5.17
N GLN A 187 -46.64 4.66 -6.39
CA GLN A 187 -45.43 5.09 -7.09
C GLN A 187 -45.41 6.59 -7.40
N VAL A 188 -46.53 7.16 -7.84
CA VAL A 188 -46.65 8.60 -8.15
C VAL A 188 -46.44 9.46 -6.89
N ALA A 189 -47.02 9.05 -5.77
CA ALA A 189 -46.85 9.77 -4.50
C ALA A 189 -45.39 9.71 -4.00
N ALA A 190 -44.72 8.56 -4.14
CA ALA A 190 -43.31 8.44 -3.80
C ALA A 190 -42.42 9.30 -4.70
N PHE A 191 -42.71 9.35 -6.00
CA PHE A 191 -41.98 10.15 -6.97
C PHE A 191 -42.03 11.64 -6.63
N HIS A 192 -43.22 12.19 -6.32
CA HIS A 192 -43.34 13.59 -5.93
C HIS A 192 -42.60 13.94 -4.62
N VAL A 193 -42.55 13.00 -3.66
CA VAL A 193 -41.78 13.20 -2.43
C VAL A 193 -40.27 13.25 -2.71
N LEU A 194 -39.77 12.36 -3.57
CA LEU A 194 -38.36 12.35 -3.99
C LEU A 194 -38.01 13.59 -4.82
N GLN A 195 -38.91 14.02 -5.71
CA GLN A 195 -38.72 15.22 -6.52
C GLN A 195 -38.62 16.48 -5.65
N ARG A 196 -39.38 16.56 -4.55
CA ARG A 196 -39.27 17.65 -3.58
C ARG A 196 -37.89 17.66 -2.90
N ILE A 197 -37.39 16.49 -2.49
CA ILE A 197 -36.06 16.38 -1.86
C ILE A 197 -34.94 16.80 -2.82
N VAL A 198 -35.02 16.42 -4.10
CA VAL A 198 -33.99 16.69 -5.11
C VAL A 198 -34.06 18.13 -5.64
N GLY A 199 -35.26 18.73 -5.68
CA GLY A 199 -35.47 20.09 -6.19
C GLY A 199 -35.29 21.22 -5.17
N GLU A 200 -35.13 20.90 -3.88
CA GLU A 200 -34.89 21.88 -2.79
C GLU A 200 -33.40 22.06 -2.42
N GLY A 201 -32.46 21.51 -3.21
CA GLY A 201 -31.01 21.71 -3.04
C GLY A 201 -30.41 22.63 -4.10
#